data_AF-A0A146KSX5-F1
#
_entry.id   AF-A0A146KSX5-F1
#
_cell.length_a   1.000
_cell.length_b   1.000
_cell.length_c   1.000
_cell.angle_alpha   90.00
_cell.angle_beta   90.00
_cell.angle_gamma   90.00
#
_symmetry.space_group_name_H-M   'P 1'
#
loop_
_entity.id
_entity.type
_entity.pdbx_description
1 polymer ?
#
loop_
_entity_poly.entity_id
_entity_poly.type
_entity_poly.pdbx_seq_one_letter_code
_entity_poly.pdbx_strand_id
1 'polypeptide(L)'
;MTDEDWNTVVKVHLHGTYALTHEVWPHMIQNKYGRIIVTTSAAGLYGNFGQVNYSSAKMALVAFMKSLAQEGEKYNIAVNAVSPIAASRMTETVVPADILTLLRPSYVAPLVAKLCHQDCNTSGAVFECGGGLIASVKLQRNKGVFLGTANNPPTVEDIDENWSSILSFEGNESEYPQSAKDSLMAVVTRSSAVQPAAQPAAQPAAQPAAQPAAQPAAQPAAQVNASTNSKKTRITDTSAGPFKSAVIIDVLRDLITEDVVKRAKAVFVFDITNTDKQNRKWTLDLKNGKGGIQDGIPSNVKPDATLSVSDSDFVRLVYQEVNPQKLFMTGKLKVKGNIAIAMKFEQILRSMEERARGRL
;
A
#
# COMPACT_ATOMS: atom_id res chain seq x y z
N MET A 1 -11.47 -6.39 10.47
CA MET A 1 -10.99 -7.56 9.72
C MET A 1 -10.79 -8.68 10.71
N THR A 2 -11.50 -9.79 10.52
CA THR A 2 -11.34 -11.02 11.28
C THR A 2 -10.29 -11.92 10.63
N ASP A 3 -9.86 -12.97 11.33
CA ASP A 3 -8.96 -13.98 10.75
C ASP A 3 -9.59 -14.68 9.53
N GLU A 4 -10.91 -14.88 9.54
CA GLU A 4 -11.63 -15.48 8.42
C GLU A 4 -11.62 -14.56 7.18
N ASP A 5 -11.78 -13.25 7.36
CA ASP A 5 -11.67 -12.26 6.28
C ASP A 5 -10.27 -12.28 5.65
N TRP A 6 -9.23 -12.41 6.47
CA TRP A 6 -7.85 -12.53 6.00
C TRP A 6 -7.65 -13.84 5.24
N ASN A 7 -7.97 -14.97 5.88
CA ASN A 7 -7.73 -16.30 5.35
C ASN A 7 -8.47 -16.54 4.03
N THR A 8 -9.71 -16.07 3.92
CA THR A 8 -10.50 -16.22 2.69
C THR A 8 -9.85 -15.51 1.51
N VAL A 9 -9.42 -14.26 1.70
CA VAL A 9 -8.78 -13.45 0.64
C VAL A 9 -7.45 -14.06 0.22
N VAL A 10 -6.60 -14.45 1.17
CA VAL A 10 -5.30 -15.09 0.89
C VAL A 10 -5.50 -16.44 0.19
N LYS A 11 -6.44 -17.26 0.67
CA LYS A 11 -6.73 -18.58 0.09
C LYS A 11 -7.19 -18.47 -1.36
N VAL A 12 -8.10 -17.54 -1.66
CA VAL A 12 -8.63 -17.38 -3.02
C VAL A 12 -7.59 -16.77 -3.96
N HIS A 13 -6.97 -15.65 -3.57
CA HIS A 13 -6.12 -14.91 -4.50
C HIS A 13 -4.71 -15.46 -4.60
N LEU A 14 -4.03 -15.69 -3.48
CA LEU A 14 -2.64 -16.12 -3.49
C LEU A 14 -2.54 -17.63 -3.65
N HIS A 15 -3.16 -18.39 -2.73
CA HIS A 15 -3.07 -19.85 -2.77
C HIS A 15 -3.77 -20.42 -4.01
N GLY A 16 -4.91 -19.85 -4.43
CA GLY A 16 -5.57 -20.26 -5.69
C GLY A 16 -4.68 -20.08 -6.91
N THR A 17 -3.98 -18.95 -7.02
CA THR A 17 -3.02 -18.71 -8.12
C THR A 17 -1.84 -19.68 -8.05
N TYR A 18 -1.29 -19.92 -6.85
CA TYR A 18 -0.25 -20.92 -6.65
C TYR A 18 -0.69 -22.31 -7.09
N ALA A 19 -1.85 -22.79 -6.62
CA ALA A 19 -2.32 -24.14 -6.89
C ALA A 19 -2.51 -24.39 -8.39
N LEU A 20 -3.14 -23.45 -9.11
CA LEU A 20 -3.32 -23.56 -10.56
C LEU A 20 -1.99 -23.52 -11.30
N THR A 21 -1.11 -22.60 -10.91
CA THR A 21 0.20 -22.47 -11.55
C THR A 21 1.06 -23.70 -11.32
N HIS A 22 1.09 -24.21 -10.10
CA HIS A 22 1.84 -25.41 -9.71
C HIS A 22 1.41 -26.63 -10.54
N GLU A 23 0.11 -26.80 -10.76
CA GLU A 23 -0.41 -27.91 -11.56
C GLU A 23 0.01 -27.81 -13.04
N VAL A 24 -0.05 -26.61 -13.65
CA VAL A 24 0.28 -26.45 -15.08
C VAL A 24 1.78 -26.33 -15.37
N TRP A 25 2.59 -25.98 -14.37
CA TRP A 25 4.00 -25.67 -14.54
C TRP A 25 4.84 -26.82 -15.14
N PRO A 26 4.72 -28.09 -14.68
CA PRO A 26 5.46 -29.20 -15.28
C PRO A 26 5.16 -29.40 -16.76
N HIS A 27 3.89 -29.19 -17.16
CA HIS A 27 3.48 -29.29 -18.57
C HIS A 27 4.09 -28.18 -19.42
N MET A 28 4.16 -26.94 -18.91
CA MET A 28 4.81 -25.84 -19.62
C MET A 28 6.32 -26.06 -19.78
N ILE A 29 6.99 -26.62 -18.76
CA ILE A 29 8.40 -27.00 -18.84
C ILE A 29 8.61 -28.07 -19.92
N GLN A 30 7.81 -29.14 -19.89
CA GLN A 30 7.90 -30.24 -20.86
C GLN A 30 7.71 -29.74 -22.30
N ASN A 31 6.76 -28.83 -22.50
CA ASN A 31 6.44 -28.27 -23.81
C ASN A 31 7.37 -27.14 -24.25
N LYS A 32 8.27 -26.66 -23.37
CA LYS A 32 9.15 -25.50 -23.61
C LYS A 32 8.38 -24.27 -24.10
N TYR A 33 7.18 -24.07 -23.56
CA TYR A 33 6.35 -22.91 -23.84
C TYR A 33 5.30 -22.72 -22.74
N GLY A 34 5.14 -21.47 -22.29
CA GLY A 34 4.06 -21.10 -21.39
C GLY A 34 3.89 -19.58 -21.33
N ARG A 35 2.65 -19.13 -21.11
CA ARG A 35 2.33 -17.72 -20.83
C ARG A 35 1.37 -17.68 -19.65
N ILE A 36 1.77 -17.02 -18.57
CA ILE A 36 0.97 -16.89 -17.36
C ILE A 36 0.75 -15.41 -17.07
N ILE A 37 -0.49 -15.07 -16.74
CA ILE A 37 -0.86 -13.75 -16.23
C ILE A 37 -1.36 -13.90 -14.81
N VAL A 38 -0.76 -13.13 -13.90
CA VAL A 38 -1.29 -12.95 -12.55
C VAL A 38 -2.01 -11.62 -12.45
N THR A 39 -3.13 -11.59 -11.74
CA THR A 39 -3.94 -10.37 -11.60
C THR A 39 -3.65 -9.70 -10.26
N THR A 40 -2.85 -8.63 -10.29
CA THR A 40 -2.66 -7.72 -9.15
C THR A 40 -3.72 -6.61 -9.16
N SER A 41 -3.48 -5.48 -8.49
CA SER A 41 -4.35 -4.30 -8.50
C SER A 41 -3.59 -3.06 -8.03
N ALA A 42 -4.14 -1.87 -8.24
CA ALA A 42 -3.62 -0.63 -7.66
C ALA A 42 -3.52 -0.72 -6.13
N ALA A 43 -4.50 -1.36 -5.47
CA ALA A 43 -4.45 -1.61 -4.03
C ALA A 43 -3.26 -2.50 -3.63
N GLY A 44 -2.87 -3.45 -4.47
CA GLY A 44 -1.66 -4.26 -4.27
C GLY A 44 -0.39 -3.45 -4.47
N LEU A 45 -0.33 -2.65 -5.54
CA LEU A 45 0.88 -1.89 -5.92
C LEU A 45 1.17 -0.71 -4.99
N TYR A 46 0.13 -0.01 -4.55
CA TYR A 46 0.24 1.29 -3.87
C TYR A 46 -0.38 1.30 -2.47
N GLY A 47 -0.97 0.18 -2.05
CA GLY A 47 -1.82 0.12 -0.86
C GLY A 47 -3.22 0.66 -1.14
N ASN A 48 -4.18 0.22 -0.32
CA ASN A 48 -5.48 0.88 -0.24
C ASN A 48 -6.04 0.73 1.18
N PHE A 49 -6.64 1.80 1.66
CA PHE A 49 -7.15 1.82 3.03
C PHE A 49 -8.26 0.77 3.24
N GLY A 50 -8.28 0.14 4.41
CA GLY A 50 -9.24 -0.92 4.74
C GLY A 50 -9.07 -2.23 3.96
N GLN A 51 -8.04 -2.37 3.13
CA GLN A 51 -7.84 -3.52 2.24
C GLN A 51 -6.53 -4.28 2.50
N VAL A 52 -6.00 -4.27 3.73
CA VAL A 52 -4.68 -4.88 4.02
C VAL A 52 -4.57 -6.34 3.56
N ASN A 53 -5.57 -7.19 3.81
CA ASN A 53 -5.60 -8.57 3.31
C ASN A 53 -5.54 -8.66 1.78
N TYR A 54 -6.34 -7.84 1.09
CA TYR A 54 -6.42 -7.83 -0.37
C TYR A 54 -5.13 -7.25 -0.98
N SER A 55 -4.66 -6.10 -0.50
CA SER A 55 -3.39 -5.49 -0.91
C SER A 55 -2.22 -6.45 -0.71
N SER A 56 -2.11 -7.09 0.44
CA SER A 56 -1.08 -8.09 0.71
C SER A 56 -1.15 -9.26 -0.27
N ALA A 57 -2.32 -9.85 -0.49
CA ALA A 57 -2.47 -10.95 -1.43
C ALA A 57 -2.12 -10.54 -2.88
N LYS A 58 -2.51 -9.33 -3.30
CA LYS A 58 -2.26 -8.83 -4.66
C LYS A 58 -0.80 -8.44 -4.89
N MET A 59 -0.12 -7.86 -3.91
CA MET A 59 1.32 -7.59 -4.00
C MET A 59 2.14 -8.89 -3.97
N ALA A 60 1.72 -9.88 -3.18
CA ALA A 60 2.38 -11.20 -3.17
C ALA A 60 2.37 -11.86 -4.56
N LEU A 61 1.32 -11.64 -5.37
CA LEU A 61 1.29 -12.13 -6.75
C LEU A 61 2.34 -11.45 -7.65
N VAL A 62 2.70 -10.18 -7.40
CA VAL A 62 3.78 -9.51 -8.13
C VAL A 62 5.12 -10.17 -7.82
N ALA A 63 5.40 -10.44 -6.54
CA ALA A 63 6.61 -11.16 -6.13
C ALA A 63 6.65 -12.59 -6.69
N PHE A 64 5.53 -13.32 -6.60
CA PHE A 64 5.36 -14.65 -7.19
C PHE A 64 5.67 -14.66 -8.69
N MET A 65 5.15 -13.68 -9.43
CA MET A 65 5.43 -13.52 -10.86
C MET A 65 6.90 -13.23 -11.14
N LYS A 66 7.54 -12.34 -10.35
CA LYS A 66 8.95 -12.00 -10.55
C LYS A 66 9.86 -13.22 -10.40
N SER A 67 9.59 -14.10 -9.44
CA SER A 67 10.33 -15.36 -9.27
C SER A 67 10.09 -16.32 -10.43
N LEU A 68 8.82 -16.60 -10.77
CA LEU A 68 8.50 -17.54 -11.86
C LEU A 68 8.99 -17.06 -13.23
N ALA A 69 9.02 -15.75 -13.48
CA ALA A 69 9.59 -15.19 -14.70
C ALA A 69 11.07 -15.58 -14.88
N GLN A 70 11.84 -15.64 -13.79
CA GLN A 70 13.25 -16.07 -13.81
C GLN A 70 13.37 -17.60 -13.92
N GLU A 71 12.55 -18.35 -13.17
CA GLU A 71 12.56 -19.82 -13.20
C GLU A 71 12.13 -20.39 -14.57
N GLY A 72 11.22 -19.69 -15.25
CA GLY A 72 10.64 -20.05 -16.53
C GLY A 72 11.44 -19.67 -17.77
N GLU A 73 12.42 -18.76 -17.64
CA GLU A 73 13.14 -18.15 -18.77
C GLU A 73 13.76 -19.20 -19.71
N LYS A 74 14.50 -20.15 -19.16
CA LYS A 74 15.15 -21.23 -19.93
C LYS A 74 14.18 -22.19 -20.64
N TYR A 75 12.90 -22.13 -20.30
CA TYR A 75 11.85 -22.98 -20.86
C TYR A 75 10.87 -22.19 -21.75
N ASN A 76 11.18 -20.93 -22.09
CA ASN A 76 10.26 -20.04 -22.84
C ASN A 76 8.89 -19.93 -22.15
N ILE A 77 8.91 -19.86 -20.82
CA ILE A 77 7.73 -19.56 -20.01
C ILE A 77 7.83 -18.10 -19.58
N ALA A 78 6.87 -17.28 -20.03
CA ALA A 78 6.79 -15.90 -19.62
C ALA A 78 5.66 -15.68 -18.62
N VAL A 79 5.93 -14.93 -17.57
CA VAL A 79 4.97 -14.63 -16.51
C VAL A 79 4.92 -13.12 -16.33
N ASN A 80 3.73 -12.52 -16.42
CA ASN A 80 3.53 -11.07 -16.24
C ASN A 80 2.37 -10.79 -15.29
N ALA A 81 2.36 -9.60 -14.71
CA ALA A 81 1.28 -9.14 -13.84
C ALA A 81 0.46 -8.05 -14.53
N VAL A 82 -0.86 -8.12 -14.37
CA VAL A 82 -1.79 -7.07 -14.80
C VAL A 82 -2.55 -6.53 -13.59
N SER A 83 -2.55 -5.20 -13.46
CA SER A 83 -3.37 -4.41 -12.55
C SER A 83 -4.52 -3.79 -13.38
N PRO A 84 -5.68 -4.44 -13.45
CA PRO A 84 -6.78 -3.95 -14.25
C PRO A 84 -7.56 -2.85 -13.51
N ILE A 85 -7.92 -1.80 -14.24
CA ILE A 85 -8.90 -0.79 -13.86
C ILE A 85 -10.14 -1.06 -14.71
N ALA A 86 -11.06 -1.85 -14.18
CA ALA A 86 -12.27 -2.24 -14.89
C ALA A 86 -13.53 -2.06 -14.03
N ALA A 87 -14.61 -1.65 -14.69
CA ALA A 87 -15.96 -1.73 -14.17
C ALA A 87 -16.30 -3.20 -13.89
N SER A 88 -16.68 -3.49 -12.66
CA SER A 88 -17.20 -4.80 -12.24
C SER A 88 -18.30 -4.58 -11.21
N ARG A 89 -19.06 -5.63 -10.88
CA ARG A 89 -20.04 -5.60 -9.77
C ARG A 89 -19.46 -5.04 -8.46
N MET A 90 -18.14 -5.17 -8.27
CA MET A 90 -17.41 -4.66 -7.11
C MET A 90 -17.15 -3.14 -7.16
N THR A 91 -17.07 -2.53 -8.35
CA THR A 91 -16.79 -1.08 -8.55
C THR A 91 -18.01 -0.27 -9.00
N GLU A 92 -19.09 -0.93 -9.43
CA GLU A 92 -20.36 -0.32 -9.85
C GLU A 92 -21.04 0.54 -8.78
N THR A 93 -20.80 0.26 -7.49
CA THR A 93 -21.41 1.02 -6.38
C THR A 93 -20.65 2.29 -5.99
N VAL A 94 -19.45 2.51 -6.55
CA VAL A 94 -18.54 3.60 -6.16
C VAL A 94 -18.20 4.50 -7.35
N VAL A 95 -18.17 3.96 -8.58
CA VAL A 95 -17.77 4.72 -9.78
C VAL A 95 -19.01 5.23 -10.53
N PRO A 96 -19.07 6.53 -10.92
CA PRO A 96 -20.16 7.08 -11.73
C PRO A 96 -20.37 6.34 -13.07
N ALA A 97 -21.63 6.25 -13.52
CA ALA A 97 -22.01 5.49 -14.70
C ALA A 97 -21.30 5.92 -16.00
N ASP A 98 -21.02 7.22 -16.15
CA ASP A 98 -20.25 7.81 -17.26
C ASP A 98 -18.77 7.40 -17.26
N ILE A 99 -18.21 7.06 -16.10
CA ILE A 99 -16.85 6.52 -15.99
C ILE A 99 -16.85 5.00 -16.15
N LEU A 100 -17.88 4.30 -15.68
CA LEU A 100 -18.01 2.84 -15.84
C LEU A 100 -18.03 2.42 -17.33
N THR A 101 -18.62 3.23 -18.22
CA THR A 101 -18.63 2.96 -19.67
C THR A 101 -17.23 3.01 -20.30
N LEU A 102 -16.33 3.81 -19.73
CA LEU A 102 -14.92 3.89 -20.14
C LEU A 102 -14.10 2.71 -19.58
N LEU A 103 -14.54 2.08 -18.49
CA LEU A 103 -13.79 1.01 -17.81
C LEU A 103 -14.26 -0.40 -18.20
N ARG A 104 -14.80 -0.61 -19.40
CA ARG A 104 -15.24 -1.95 -19.84
C ARG A 104 -14.06 -2.96 -19.83
N PRO A 105 -14.29 -4.23 -19.46
CA PRO A 105 -13.24 -5.28 -19.51
C PRO A 105 -12.57 -5.43 -20.89
N SER A 106 -13.24 -5.02 -21.97
CA SER A 106 -12.68 -4.97 -23.32
C SER A 106 -11.47 -4.04 -23.47
N TYR A 107 -11.24 -3.11 -22.54
CA TYR A 107 -10.03 -2.27 -22.50
C TYR A 107 -8.83 -2.97 -21.83
N VAL A 108 -9.04 -4.14 -21.22
CA VAL A 108 -7.98 -4.96 -20.58
C VAL A 108 -7.64 -6.18 -21.43
N ALA A 109 -8.65 -6.81 -22.04
CA ALA A 109 -8.50 -8.06 -22.78
C ALA A 109 -7.42 -8.03 -23.88
N PRO A 110 -7.24 -6.96 -24.69
CA PRO A 110 -6.19 -6.93 -25.72
C PRO A 110 -4.77 -7.02 -25.15
N LEU A 111 -4.52 -6.41 -23.98
CA LEU A 111 -3.21 -6.51 -23.33
C LEU A 111 -2.96 -7.95 -22.86
N VAL A 112 -3.94 -8.58 -22.23
CA VAL A 112 -3.84 -9.98 -21.80
C VAL A 112 -3.57 -10.89 -23.00
N ALA A 113 -4.32 -10.71 -24.10
CA ALA A 113 -4.11 -11.47 -25.34
C ALA A 113 -2.71 -11.25 -25.92
N LYS A 114 -2.20 -10.00 -25.94
CA LYS A 114 -0.83 -9.69 -26.39
C LYS A 114 0.21 -10.39 -25.52
N LEU A 115 0.09 -10.34 -24.20
CA LEU A 115 1.03 -10.97 -23.28
C LEU A 115 0.98 -12.50 -23.32
N CYS A 116 -0.15 -13.07 -23.72
CA CYS A 116 -0.31 -14.52 -23.93
C CYS A 116 0.03 -14.98 -25.35
N HIS A 117 0.38 -14.08 -26.27
CA HIS A 117 0.75 -14.46 -27.63
C HIS A 117 2.15 -15.10 -27.69
N GLN A 118 2.34 -16.07 -28.59
CA GLN A 118 3.64 -16.74 -28.78
C GLN A 118 4.77 -15.78 -29.15
N ASP A 119 4.48 -14.73 -29.92
CA ASP A 119 5.46 -13.72 -30.34
C ASP A 119 5.76 -12.68 -29.25
N CYS A 120 5.12 -12.76 -28.08
CA CYS A 120 5.44 -11.89 -26.96
C CYS A 120 6.54 -12.52 -26.10
N ASN A 121 7.68 -11.83 -26.03
CA ASN A 121 8.83 -12.22 -25.23
C ASN A 121 8.91 -11.45 -23.90
N THR A 122 7.92 -10.62 -23.59
CA THR A 122 7.88 -9.88 -22.33
C THR A 122 7.63 -10.85 -21.18
N SER A 123 8.50 -10.83 -20.17
CA SER A 123 8.36 -11.60 -18.93
C SER A 123 8.81 -10.73 -17.77
N GLY A 124 8.29 -10.99 -16.57
CA GLY A 124 8.67 -10.26 -15.37
C GLY A 124 8.08 -8.85 -15.29
N ALA A 125 7.17 -8.45 -16.18
CA ALA A 125 6.65 -7.08 -16.23
C ALA A 125 5.32 -6.92 -15.49
N VAL A 126 5.06 -5.71 -15.00
CA VAL A 126 3.80 -5.31 -14.36
C VAL A 126 3.15 -4.24 -15.23
N PHE A 127 1.87 -4.39 -15.53
CA PHE A 127 1.12 -3.42 -16.31
C PHE A 127 -0.12 -2.93 -15.57
N GLU A 128 -0.36 -1.62 -15.59
CA GLU A 128 -1.67 -1.03 -15.30
C GLU A 128 -2.44 -0.83 -16.60
N CYS A 129 -3.72 -1.21 -16.61
CA CYS A 129 -4.54 -0.99 -17.81
C CYS A 129 -6.03 -0.83 -17.52
N GLY A 130 -6.69 0.00 -18.32
CA GLY A 130 -8.11 0.31 -18.22
C GLY A 130 -8.43 1.68 -18.81
N GLY A 131 -9.66 1.90 -19.29
CA GLY A 131 -10.01 3.21 -19.88
C GLY A 131 -9.25 3.58 -21.16
N GLY A 132 -8.55 2.63 -21.79
CA GLY A 132 -7.64 2.89 -22.90
C GLY A 132 -6.18 3.16 -22.49
N LEU A 133 -5.90 3.32 -21.20
CA LEU A 133 -4.53 3.38 -20.68
C LEU A 133 -3.91 1.98 -20.66
N ILE A 134 -2.65 1.88 -21.08
CA ILE A 134 -1.77 0.73 -20.86
C ILE A 134 -0.41 1.30 -20.44
N ALA A 135 -0.01 1.07 -19.19
CA ALA A 135 1.23 1.58 -18.62
C ALA A 135 2.06 0.45 -18.02
N SER A 136 3.38 0.51 -18.18
CA SER A 136 4.31 -0.39 -17.48
C SER A 136 4.69 0.21 -16.13
N VAL A 137 4.70 -0.62 -15.09
CA VAL A 137 5.08 -0.24 -13.72
C VAL A 137 6.38 -0.95 -13.33
N LYS A 138 7.30 -0.22 -12.69
CA LYS A 138 8.59 -0.74 -12.21
C LYS A 138 8.99 -0.08 -10.89
N LEU A 139 9.79 -0.79 -10.09
CA LEU A 139 10.42 -0.23 -8.91
C LEU A 139 11.59 0.68 -9.30
N GLN A 140 11.69 1.82 -8.63
CA GLN A 140 12.81 2.75 -8.72
C GLN A 140 13.52 2.78 -7.37
N ARG A 141 14.85 2.81 -7.39
CA ARG A 141 15.70 3.00 -6.21
C ARG A 141 16.64 4.16 -6.52
N ASN A 142 16.78 5.12 -5.60
CA ASN A 142 17.84 6.14 -5.75
C ASN A 142 19.23 5.49 -5.57
N LYS A 143 20.30 6.30 -5.73
CA LYS A 143 21.67 5.78 -5.52
C LYS A 143 21.97 5.40 -4.07
N GLY A 144 21.21 5.97 -3.13
CA GLY A 144 21.47 5.91 -1.70
C GLY A 144 22.69 6.71 -1.29
N VAL A 145 22.96 6.72 0.02
CA VAL A 145 24.18 7.28 0.62
C VAL A 145 24.95 6.13 1.25
N PHE A 146 26.27 6.08 1.02
CA PHE A 146 27.13 5.12 1.69
C PHE A 146 27.69 5.77 2.95
N LEU A 147 27.26 5.24 4.09
CA LEU A 147 27.65 5.71 5.41
C LEU A 147 28.54 4.67 6.09
N GLY A 148 29.49 5.14 6.89
CA GLY A 148 30.48 4.31 7.56
C GLY A 148 31.62 3.82 6.65
N THR A 149 32.49 2.99 7.22
CA THR A 149 33.63 2.34 6.55
C THR A 149 33.72 0.87 6.99
N ALA A 150 34.64 0.10 6.40
CA ALA A 150 34.84 -1.31 6.76
C ALA A 150 35.05 -1.56 8.27
N ASN A 151 35.63 -0.60 9.00
CA ASN A 151 35.95 -0.72 10.42
C ASN A 151 35.08 0.17 11.32
N ASN A 152 34.21 1.01 10.73
CA ASN A 152 33.35 1.92 11.49
C ASN A 152 31.95 1.92 10.86
N PRO A 153 31.01 1.10 11.36
CA PRO A 153 29.64 1.07 10.82
C PRO A 153 28.93 2.43 11.05
N PRO A 154 27.93 2.76 10.24
CA PRO A 154 27.19 4.01 10.39
C PRO A 154 26.43 4.05 11.72
N THR A 155 26.38 5.23 12.35
CA THR A 155 25.56 5.47 13.54
C THR A 155 24.16 5.94 13.17
N VAL A 156 23.27 6.09 14.16
CA VAL A 156 21.93 6.66 13.95
C VAL A 156 22.04 8.14 13.56
N GLU A 157 23.00 8.85 14.15
CA GLU A 157 23.30 10.26 13.86
C GLU A 157 23.77 10.43 12.41
N ASP A 158 24.67 9.56 11.91
CA ASP A 158 25.08 9.58 10.50
C ASP A 158 23.87 9.47 9.55
N ILE A 159 22.88 8.64 9.90
CA ILE A 159 21.66 8.45 9.11
C ILE A 159 20.77 9.70 9.16
N ASP A 160 20.57 10.27 10.35
CA ASP A 160 19.72 11.46 10.54
C ASP A 160 20.29 12.68 9.79
N GLU A 161 21.61 12.89 9.90
CA GLU A 161 22.33 13.95 9.17
C GLU A 161 22.20 13.81 7.64
N ASN A 162 22.03 12.59 7.14
CA ASN A 162 21.94 12.28 5.71
C ASN A 162 20.51 11.92 5.25
N TRP A 163 19.49 12.06 6.10
CA TRP A 163 18.14 11.57 5.83
C TRP A 163 17.53 12.13 4.54
N SER A 164 17.67 13.44 4.32
CA SER A 164 17.20 14.09 3.08
C SER A 164 17.84 13.52 1.82
N SER A 165 19.14 13.19 1.87
CA SER A 165 19.87 12.58 0.76
C SER A 165 19.45 11.12 0.54
N ILE A 166 19.18 10.38 1.62
CA ILE A 166 18.66 9.00 1.57
C ILE A 166 17.28 8.95 0.92
N LEU A 167 16.44 9.97 1.13
CA LEU A 167 15.10 10.05 0.54
C LEU A 167 15.06 10.66 -0.87
N SER A 168 16.14 11.33 -1.31
CA SER A 168 16.15 12.06 -2.57
C SER A 168 16.15 11.13 -3.80
N PHE A 169 15.29 11.43 -4.77
CA PHE A 169 15.30 10.85 -6.12
C PHE A 169 15.71 11.90 -7.17
N GLU A 170 16.20 13.06 -6.75
CA GLU A 170 16.62 14.13 -7.65
C GLU A 170 17.92 13.77 -8.40
N GLY A 171 17.99 14.12 -9.67
CA GLY A 171 19.10 13.75 -10.58
C GLY A 171 18.80 12.51 -11.44
N ASN A 172 19.40 12.46 -12.64
CA ASN A 172 19.21 11.37 -13.63
C ASN A 172 19.88 10.03 -13.25
N GLU A 173 20.03 9.79 -11.95
CA GLU A 173 20.89 8.75 -11.39
C GLU A 173 20.11 7.61 -10.72
N SER A 174 18.78 7.67 -10.75
CA SER A 174 17.92 6.63 -10.22
C SER A 174 18.04 5.31 -10.98
N GLU A 175 17.98 4.22 -10.25
CA GLU A 175 18.14 2.85 -10.72
C GLU A 175 16.82 2.10 -10.75
N TYR A 176 16.74 1.06 -11.58
CA TYR A 176 15.55 0.23 -11.74
C TYR A 176 15.89 -1.24 -11.53
N PRO A 177 16.15 -1.67 -10.29
CA PRO A 177 16.56 -3.05 -10.00
C PRO A 177 15.49 -4.03 -10.49
N GLN A 178 15.93 -5.08 -11.18
CA GLN A 178 15.08 -6.15 -11.74
C GLN A 178 15.26 -7.49 -11.02
N SER A 179 16.34 -7.66 -10.26
CA SER A 179 16.66 -8.89 -9.54
C SER A 179 17.28 -8.63 -8.16
N ALA A 180 17.27 -9.64 -7.30
CA ALA A 180 17.99 -9.59 -6.03
C ALA A 180 19.50 -9.37 -6.21
N LYS A 181 20.08 -9.82 -7.35
CA LYS A 181 21.49 -9.62 -7.68
C LYS A 181 21.82 -8.14 -7.90
N ASP A 182 20.92 -7.38 -8.52
CA ASP A 182 21.11 -5.94 -8.74
C ASP A 182 21.17 -5.18 -7.40
N SER A 183 20.39 -5.65 -6.42
CA SER A 183 20.43 -5.10 -5.07
C SER A 183 21.78 -5.35 -4.41
N LEU A 184 22.27 -6.60 -4.44
CA LEU A 184 23.56 -6.97 -3.86
C LEU A 184 24.73 -6.25 -4.57
N MET A 185 24.71 -6.20 -5.90
CA MET A 185 25.77 -5.58 -6.69
C MET A 185 25.94 -4.10 -6.35
N ALA A 186 24.84 -3.39 -6.10
CA ALA A 186 24.90 -1.99 -5.69
C ALA A 186 25.60 -1.78 -4.34
N VAL A 187 25.42 -2.71 -3.40
CA VAL A 187 26.16 -2.69 -2.12
C VAL A 187 27.65 -2.97 -2.36
N VAL A 188 27.96 -4.05 -3.09
CA VAL A 188 29.35 -4.48 -3.29
C VAL A 188 30.17 -3.42 -4.05
N THR A 189 29.69 -2.98 -5.22
CA THR A 189 30.43 -2.05 -6.09
C THR A 189 30.71 -0.69 -5.47
N ARG A 190 29.79 -0.21 -4.62
CA ARG A 190 29.91 1.09 -3.98
C ARG A 190 30.61 1.01 -2.64
N SER A 191 30.55 -0.12 -1.93
CA SER A 191 31.38 -0.34 -0.74
C SER A 191 32.88 -0.34 -1.08
N SER A 192 33.26 -0.83 -2.26
CA SER A 192 34.65 -0.75 -2.76
C SER A 192 35.07 0.67 -3.16
N ALA A 193 34.13 1.57 -3.47
CA ALA A 193 34.43 2.97 -3.79
C ALA A 193 34.65 3.84 -2.53
N VAL A 194 34.31 3.33 -1.34
CA VAL A 194 34.46 4.01 -0.04
C VAL A 194 35.76 3.58 0.67
N GLN A 195 36.64 2.82 0.02
CA GLN A 195 37.99 2.59 0.55
C GLN A 195 38.78 3.92 0.58
N PRO A 196 39.36 4.33 1.72
CA PRO A 196 40.26 5.47 1.74
C PRO A 196 41.47 5.16 0.84
N ALA A 197 41.96 6.17 0.13
CA ALA A 197 43.22 6.10 -0.61
C ALA A 197 44.30 5.47 0.30
N ALA A 198 44.92 4.38 -0.17
CA ALA A 198 45.95 3.68 0.58
C ALA A 198 47.03 4.66 1.04
N GLN A 199 47.25 4.76 2.35
CA GLN A 199 48.43 5.45 2.90
C GLN A 199 49.70 4.73 2.42
N PRO A 200 50.82 5.44 2.16
CA PRO A 200 52.03 4.82 1.64
C PRO A 200 52.54 3.75 2.60
N ALA A 201 52.85 2.57 2.05
CA ALA A 201 53.26 1.40 2.80
C ALA A 201 54.44 1.69 3.74
N ALA A 202 54.22 1.51 5.05
CA ALA A 202 55.30 1.33 6.00
C ALA A 202 55.85 -0.11 5.84
N GLN A 203 57.18 -0.21 5.78
CA GLN A 203 57.92 -1.46 5.59
C GLN A 203 57.62 -2.52 6.67
N PRO A 204 57.72 -3.82 6.34
CA PRO A 204 57.24 -4.89 7.21
C PRO A 204 58.19 -5.16 8.37
N ALA A 205 57.66 -5.15 9.60
CA ALA A 205 58.31 -5.76 10.76
C ALA A 205 57.91 -7.24 10.87
N ALA A 206 58.88 -8.06 11.25
CA ALA A 206 58.91 -9.51 11.16
C ALA A 206 57.78 -10.25 11.91
N GLN A 207 57.31 -11.35 11.31
CA GLN A 207 56.46 -12.37 11.94
C GLN A 207 57.24 -13.17 12.99
N PRO A 208 56.53 -13.68 14.00
CA PRO A 208 56.79 -15.05 14.45
C PRO A 208 55.54 -15.95 14.39
N ALA A 209 55.78 -17.11 13.79
CA ALA A 209 55.30 -18.47 14.07
C ALA A 209 53.81 -18.75 14.32
N ALA A 210 53.26 -19.59 13.44
CA ALA A 210 51.95 -20.23 13.51
C ALA A 210 51.92 -21.43 14.48
N GLN A 211 50.74 -21.72 15.05
CA GLN A 211 50.20 -23.07 15.29
C GLN A 211 48.73 -23.02 15.83
N PRO A 212 47.94 -24.13 15.79
CA PRO A 212 47.02 -24.44 14.69
C PRO A 212 45.53 -24.56 15.12
N ALA A 213 44.70 -24.83 14.10
CA ALA A 213 43.23 -24.88 14.11
C ALA A 213 42.56 -25.83 15.11
N ALA A 214 41.36 -25.44 15.55
CA ALA A 214 40.31 -26.35 16.04
C ALA A 214 38.93 -25.90 15.52
N GLN A 215 38.19 -26.86 14.99
CA GLN A 215 36.82 -26.75 14.47
C GLN A 215 35.79 -27.23 15.55
N PRO A 216 34.45 -27.13 15.31
CA PRO A 216 33.52 -26.45 16.21
C PRO A 216 32.76 -27.38 17.16
N ALA A 217 32.29 -26.81 18.28
CA ALA A 217 31.35 -27.46 19.19
C ALA A 217 29.93 -26.89 19.00
N ALA A 218 28.96 -27.80 18.92
CA ALA A 218 27.54 -27.55 18.79
C ALA A 218 26.82 -27.46 20.14
N GLN A 219 25.53 -27.07 20.04
CA GLN A 219 24.39 -27.22 20.98
C GLN A 219 24.10 -26.05 21.95
N PRO A 220 22.87 -25.94 22.52
CA PRO A 220 21.59 -26.60 22.19
C PRO A 220 20.37 -25.63 22.10
N ALA A 221 19.24 -26.21 21.70
CA ALA A 221 17.90 -25.67 21.87
C ALA A 221 17.47 -25.64 23.35
N ALA A 222 16.64 -24.65 23.71
CA ALA A 222 15.79 -24.70 24.91
C ALA A 222 14.46 -23.97 24.66
N GLN A 223 13.36 -24.72 24.83
CA GLN A 223 12.00 -24.24 25.02
C GLN A 223 11.84 -23.69 26.45
N VAL A 224 11.02 -22.66 26.67
CA VAL A 224 10.26 -22.53 27.92
C VAL A 224 8.92 -21.83 27.69
N ASN A 225 7.97 -22.24 28.53
CA ASN A 225 6.53 -22.22 28.45
C ASN A 225 5.81 -20.89 28.76
N ALA A 226 4.53 -20.92 28.36
CA ALA A 226 3.42 -20.08 28.77
C ALA A 226 3.30 -19.82 30.29
N SER A 227 2.87 -18.61 30.66
CA SER A 227 1.45 -18.32 30.98
C SER A 227 1.36 -16.95 31.66
N THR A 228 0.38 -16.13 31.29
CA THR A 228 -0.43 -15.40 32.28
C THR A 228 -1.80 -15.11 31.69
N ASN A 229 -2.78 -15.29 32.57
CA ASN A 229 -4.20 -15.34 32.34
C ASN A 229 -4.75 -13.92 32.54
N SER A 230 -5.35 -13.30 31.52
CA SER A 230 -6.23 -12.15 31.73
C SER A 230 -7.54 -12.34 30.98
N LYS A 231 -8.57 -12.67 31.76
CA LYS A 231 -10.00 -12.43 31.57
C LYS A 231 -10.48 -12.20 30.13
N LYS A 232 -11.20 -13.22 29.64
CA LYS A 232 -12.19 -13.17 28.56
C LYS A 232 -13.08 -11.91 28.69
N THR A 233 -12.85 -10.95 27.82
CA THR A 233 -13.90 -10.04 27.35
C THR A 233 -14.22 -10.47 25.93
N ARG A 234 -15.43 -10.99 25.75
CA ARG A 234 -15.96 -11.47 24.47
C ARG A 234 -15.95 -10.29 23.49
N ILE A 235 -15.10 -10.34 22.46
CA ILE A 235 -15.08 -9.35 21.39
C ILE A 235 -16.30 -9.62 20.51
N THR A 236 -17.41 -8.96 20.82
CA THR A 236 -18.59 -8.82 19.95
C THR A 236 -18.89 -7.35 19.65
N ASP A 237 -17.91 -6.44 19.76
CA ASP A 237 -18.20 -5.00 19.68
C ASP A 237 -17.17 -4.16 18.91
N THR A 238 -16.69 -4.67 17.77
CA THR A 238 -15.99 -3.85 16.76
C THR A 238 -16.94 -3.51 15.62
N SER A 239 -17.40 -2.25 15.62
CA SER A 239 -18.49 -1.70 14.80
C SER A 239 -18.19 -1.46 13.32
N ALA A 240 -17.58 -2.44 12.62
CA ALA A 240 -17.71 -2.53 11.17
C ALA A 240 -19.12 -3.02 10.81
N GLY A 241 -20.13 -2.19 11.09
CA GLY A 241 -21.48 -2.39 10.58
C GLY A 241 -21.51 -2.26 9.04
N PRO A 242 -22.69 -2.27 8.41
CA PRO A 242 -22.84 -2.27 6.94
C PRO A 242 -22.50 -0.92 6.26
N PHE A 243 -21.59 -0.13 6.85
CA PHE A 243 -21.18 1.19 6.39
C PHE A 243 -19.68 1.20 6.10
N LYS A 244 -19.30 1.46 4.85
CA LYS A 244 -17.90 1.67 4.42
C LYS A 244 -17.30 2.89 5.12
N SER A 245 -18.12 3.89 5.41
CA SER A 245 -17.73 5.10 6.14
C SER A 245 -17.20 4.81 7.54
N ALA A 246 -17.62 3.73 8.21
CA ALA A 246 -17.16 3.42 9.56
C ALA A 246 -15.62 3.32 9.64
N VAL A 247 -15.00 2.75 8.61
CA VAL A 247 -13.54 2.63 8.53
C VAL A 247 -12.89 4.00 8.27
N ILE A 248 -13.53 4.88 7.49
CA ILE A 248 -13.06 6.25 7.24
C ILE A 248 -13.15 7.13 8.48
N ILE A 249 -14.18 6.94 9.30
CA ILE A 249 -14.33 7.63 10.60
C ILE A 249 -13.15 7.32 11.52
N ASP A 250 -12.62 6.09 11.47
CA ASP A 250 -11.41 5.72 12.22
C ASP A 250 -10.16 6.43 11.67
N VAL A 251 -10.01 6.58 10.34
CA VAL A 251 -8.92 7.39 9.74
C VAL A 251 -8.99 8.84 10.20
N LEU A 252 -10.17 9.43 10.12
CA LEU A 252 -10.37 10.81 10.54
C LEU A 252 -10.02 10.98 12.01
N ARG A 253 -10.25 9.97 12.86
CA ARG A 253 -9.85 9.99 14.26
C ARG A 253 -8.35 10.15 14.44
N ASP A 254 -7.56 9.38 13.69
CA ASP A 254 -6.09 9.38 13.78
C ASP A 254 -5.45 10.65 13.19
N LEU A 255 -6.16 11.35 12.31
CA LEU A 255 -5.70 12.61 11.71
C LEU A 255 -6.02 13.87 12.55
N ILE A 256 -6.80 13.74 13.64
CA ILE A 256 -7.12 14.86 14.52
C ILE A 256 -5.92 15.23 15.39
N THR A 257 -5.55 16.51 15.35
CA THR A 257 -4.51 17.09 16.22
C THR A 257 -4.99 18.43 16.77
N GLU A 258 -4.39 18.90 17.87
CA GLU A 258 -4.76 20.19 18.48
C GLU A 258 -4.65 21.37 17.50
N ASP A 259 -3.71 21.32 16.56
CA ASP A 259 -3.58 22.36 15.55
C ASP A 259 -4.71 22.33 14.51
N VAL A 260 -5.16 21.14 14.09
CA VAL A 260 -6.36 21.00 13.25
C VAL A 260 -7.57 21.64 13.93
N VAL A 261 -7.76 21.36 15.22
CA VAL A 261 -8.86 21.90 16.03
C VAL A 261 -8.79 23.42 16.11
N LYS A 262 -7.60 23.99 16.36
CA LYS A 262 -7.37 25.44 16.41
C LYS A 262 -7.71 26.14 15.08
N ARG A 263 -7.55 25.47 13.94
CA ARG A 263 -7.80 26.05 12.62
C ARG A 263 -9.24 25.85 12.14
N ALA A 264 -9.80 24.66 12.33
CA ALA A 264 -11.13 24.32 11.85
C ALA A 264 -12.24 25.02 12.65
N LYS A 265 -12.15 25.05 14.00
CA LYS A 265 -13.10 25.70 14.92
C LYS A 265 -14.58 25.39 14.62
N ALA A 266 -14.86 24.16 14.20
CA ALA A 266 -16.20 23.75 13.76
C ALA A 266 -16.55 22.33 14.20
N VAL A 267 -17.83 22.09 14.44
CA VAL A 267 -18.40 20.77 14.68
C VAL A 267 -19.21 20.33 13.47
N PHE A 268 -18.83 19.19 12.90
CA PHE A 268 -19.51 18.56 11.76
C PHE A 268 -20.28 17.33 12.21
N VAL A 269 -21.48 17.13 11.68
CA VAL A 269 -22.20 15.86 11.77
C VAL A 269 -22.31 15.25 10.40
N PHE A 270 -21.84 14.02 10.23
CA PHE A 270 -22.06 13.22 9.04
C PHE A 270 -23.28 12.34 9.26
N ASP A 271 -24.30 12.56 8.44
CA ASP A 271 -25.55 11.81 8.46
C ASP A 271 -25.58 10.90 7.23
N ILE A 272 -25.08 9.68 7.41
CA ILE A 272 -24.72 8.78 6.31
C ILE A 272 -25.78 7.71 6.14
N THR A 273 -26.18 7.47 4.90
CA THR A 273 -27.14 6.42 4.54
C THR A 273 -26.48 5.37 3.65
N ASN A 274 -26.56 4.10 4.02
CA ASN A 274 -26.00 3.00 3.22
C ASN A 274 -26.99 2.50 2.15
N THR A 275 -26.57 1.50 1.37
CA THR A 275 -27.39 0.90 0.29
C THR A 275 -28.65 0.21 0.80
N ASP A 276 -28.63 -0.29 2.04
CA ASP A 276 -29.76 -0.95 2.71
C ASP A 276 -30.72 0.06 3.38
N LYS A 277 -30.56 1.36 3.08
CA LYS A 277 -31.32 2.49 3.66
C LYS A 277 -31.19 2.61 5.18
N GLN A 278 -30.18 1.97 5.77
CA GLN A 278 -29.82 2.22 7.16
C GLN A 278 -29.15 3.58 7.26
N ASN A 279 -29.35 4.25 8.39
CA ASN A 279 -28.81 5.57 8.67
C ASN A 279 -27.93 5.54 9.91
N ARG A 280 -26.74 6.15 9.84
CA ARG A 280 -25.82 6.29 10.98
C ARG A 280 -25.22 7.68 10.99
N LYS A 281 -25.05 8.23 12.20
CA LYS A 281 -24.55 9.59 12.41
C LYS A 281 -23.22 9.56 13.13
N TRP A 282 -22.30 10.41 12.72
CA TRP A 282 -21.04 10.63 13.41
C TRP A 282 -20.81 12.12 13.60
N THR A 283 -20.34 12.49 14.79
CA THR A 283 -19.96 13.86 15.11
C THR A 283 -18.45 13.98 15.10
N LEU A 284 -17.93 14.86 14.24
CA LEU A 284 -16.54 15.29 14.20
C LEU A 284 -16.45 16.67 14.87
N ASP A 285 -15.93 16.69 16.10
CA ASP A 285 -15.68 17.90 16.85
C ASP A 285 -14.24 18.38 16.59
N LEU A 286 -14.12 19.47 15.84
CA LEU A 286 -12.85 20.19 15.64
C LEU A 286 -12.91 21.59 16.26
N LYS A 287 -13.65 21.74 17.35
CA LYS A 287 -13.89 23.03 18.01
C LYS A 287 -13.56 22.99 19.49
N ASN A 288 -13.89 21.89 20.17
CA ASN A 288 -13.79 21.77 21.62
C ASN A 288 -12.67 20.81 22.03
N GLY A 289 -11.98 21.14 23.13
CA GLY A 289 -10.94 20.29 23.72
C GLY A 289 -9.81 19.93 22.75
N LYS A 290 -9.42 18.65 22.72
CA LYS A 290 -8.42 18.10 21.78
C LYS A 290 -9.02 17.72 20.42
N GLY A 291 -10.30 17.99 20.21
CA GLY A 291 -11.09 17.46 19.11
C GLY A 291 -11.33 15.96 19.24
N GLY A 292 -12.20 15.44 18.39
CA GLY A 292 -12.51 14.01 18.38
C GLY A 292 -13.61 13.66 17.40
N ILE A 293 -13.77 12.37 17.14
CA ILE A 293 -14.88 11.84 16.36
C ILE A 293 -15.60 10.76 17.15
N GLN A 294 -16.93 10.86 17.19
CA GLN A 294 -17.78 10.00 18.00
C GLN A 294 -19.05 9.59 17.27
N ASP A 295 -19.59 8.44 17.66
CA ASP A 295 -20.88 7.96 17.17
C ASP A 295 -22.04 8.80 17.73
N GLY A 296 -23.05 9.02 16.90
CA GLY A 296 -24.23 9.79 17.23
C GLY A 296 -23.98 11.29 17.34
N ILE A 297 -24.97 11.99 17.87
CA ILE A 297 -24.91 13.42 18.18
C ILE A 297 -24.92 13.57 19.70
N PRO A 298 -23.80 13.92 20.34
CA PRO A 298 -23.76 14.13 21.78
C PRO A 298 -24.65 15.31 22.19
N SER A 299 -25.37 15.15 23.31
CA SER A 299 -26.31 16.15 23.83
C SER A 299 -25.64 17.47 24.26
N ASN A 300 -24.35 17.44 24.57
CA ASN A 300 -23.57 18.60 25.00
C ASN A 300 -22.83 19.32 23.85
N VAL A 301 -22.93 18.87 22.60
CA VAL A 301 -22.26 19.51 21.46
C VAL A 301 -23.27 19.92 20.40
N LYS A 302 -23.27 21.21 20.05
CA LYS A 302 -24.13 21.75 18.99
C LYS A 302 -23.39 21.70 17.65
N PRO A 303 -23.95 21.05 16.60
CA PRO A 303 -23.32 21.01 15.29
C PRO A 303 -23.38 22.36 14.58
N ASP A 304 -22.26 22.77 13.98
CA ASP A 304 -22.19 23.94 13.10
C ASP A 304 -22.71 23.61 11.69
N ALA A 305 -22.48 22.38 11.23
CA ALA A 305 -23.03 21.84 9.99
C ALA A 305 -23.34 20.34 10.09
N THR A 306 -24.41 19.92 9.42
CA THR A 306 -24.76 18.51 9.21
C THR A 306 -24.74 18.22 7.71
N LEU A 307 -23.91 17.26 7.30
CA LEU A 307 -23.77 16.80 5.93
C LEU A 307 -24.48 15.46 5.80
N SER A 308 -25.62 15.45 5.11
CA SER A 308 -26.35 14.22 4.79
C SER A 308 -25.97 13.75 3.40
N VAL A 309 -25.42 12.54 3.30
CA VAL A 309 -24.83 11.99 2.07
C VAL A 309 -24.92 10.46 2.08
N SER A 310 -24.84 9.82 0.91
CA SER A 310 -24.73 8.36 0.88
C SER A 310 -23.37 7.90 1.40
N ASP A 311 -23.30 6.66 1.88
CA ASP A 311 -22.06 6.01 2.31
C ASP A 311 -21.01 6.01 1.19
N SER A 312 -21.43 5.74 -0.05
CA SER A 312 -20.56 5.78 -1.23
C SER A 312 -20.06 7.19 -1.57
N ASP A 313 -20.92 8.21 -1.55
CA ASP A 313 -20.51 9.57 -1.88
C ASP A 313 -19.69 10.22 -0.75
N PHE A 314 -19.89 9.80 0.50
CA PHE A 314 -19.02 10.19 1.61
C PHE A 314 -17.59 9.69 1.42
N VAL A 315 -17.43 8.42 1.06
CA VAL A 315 -16.13 7.81 0.73
C VAL A 315 -15.43 8.61 -0.37
N ARG A 316 -16.15 8.91 -1.46
CA ARG A 316 -15.62 9.67 -2.60
C ARG A 316 -15.26 11.11 -2.25
N LEU A 317 -16.00 11.74 -1.33
CA LEU A 317 -15.73 13.09 -0.85
C LEU A 317 -14.43 13.11 -0.04
N VAL A 318 -14.22 12.13 0.85
CA VAL A 318 -12.99 12.04 1.64
C VAL A 318 -11.77 11.74 0.78
N TYR A 319 -11.89 10.82 -0.19
CA TYR A 319 -10.81 10.53 -1.15
C TYR A 319 -10.65 11.58 -2.26
N GLN A 320 -11.41 12.68 -2.21
CA GLN A 320 -11.35 13.79 -3.18
C GLN A 320 -11.66 13.38 -4.64
N GLU A 321 -12.34 12.24 -4.83
CA GLU A 321 -12.80 11.79 -6.14
C GLU A 321 -13.99 12.63 -6.65
N VAL A 322 -14.66 13.36 -5.76
CA VAL A 322 -15.75 14.26 -6.09
C VAL A 322 -15.71 15.52 -5.22
N ASN A 323 -15.92 16.67 -5.87
CA ASN A 323 -16.02 17.94 -5.15
C ASN A 323 -17.39 18.07 -4.44
N PRO A 324 -17.44 18.57 -3.18
CA PRO A 324 -18.66 18.73 -2.40
C PRO A 324 -19.70 19.65 -3.06
N GLN A 325 -19.29 20.69 -3.80
CA GLN A 325 -20.19 21.59 -4.54
C GLN A 325 -20.98 20.82 -5.61
N LYS A 326 -20.33 19.88 -6.30
CA LYS A 326 -20.99 19.04 -7.32
C LYS A 326 -22.05 18.14 -6.67
N LEU A 327 -21.75 17.53 -5.52
CA LEU A 327 -22.74 16.72 -4.79
C LEU A 327 -23.88 17.58 -4.25
N PHE A 328 -23.60 18.80 -3.80
CA PHE A 328 -24.62 19.72 -3.30
C PHE A 328 -25.56 20.20 -4.41
N MET A 329 -25.01 20.65 -5.55
CA MET A 329 -25.80 21.10 -6.71
C MET A 329 -26.66 19.97 -7.32
N THR A 330 -26.20 18.73 -7.23
CA THR A 330 -26.95 17.55 -7.70
C THR A 330 -27.90 16.97 -6.66
N GLY A 331 -28.00 17.58 -5.47
CA GLY A 331 -28.88 17.15 -4.38
C GLY A 331 -28.44 15.87 -3.65
N LYS A 332 -27.26 15.33 -3.98
CA LYS A 332 -26.66 14.13 -3.38
C LYS A 332 -25.98 14.39 -2.04
N LEU A 333 -25.54 15.63 -1.81
CA LEU A 333 -25.13 16.15 -0.52
C LEU A 333 -26.17 17.18 -0.06
N LYS A 334 -26.80 16.95 1.07
CA LYS A 334 -27.66 17.93 1.73
C LYS A 334 -26.93 18.52 2.92
N VAL A 335 -27.03 19.83 3.10
CA VAL A 335 -26.40 20.53 4.22
C VAL A 335 -27.48 21.18 5.08
N LYS A 336 -27.44 20.92 6.37
CA LYS A 336 -28.19 21.66 7.40
C LYS A 336 -27.23 22.45 8.27
N GLY A 337 -27.57 23.68 8.63
CA GLY A 337 -26.67 24.57 9.38
C GLY A 337 -25.87 25.48 8.45
N ASN A 338 -24.63 25.80 8.83
CA ASN A 338 -23.81 26.77 8.10
C ASN A 338 -23.18 26.15 6.84
N ILE A 339 -23.71 26.52 5.66
CA ILE A 339 -23.26 26.01 4.36
C ILE A 339 -21.80 26.37 4.08
N ALA A 340 -21.36 27.58 4.42
CA ALA A 340 -19.98 28.00 4.20
C ALA A 340 -18.98 27.18 5.03
N ILE A 341 -19.36 26.79 6.25
CA ILE A 341 -18.56 25.88 7.08
C ILE A 341 -18.54 24.47 6.50
N ALA A 342 -19.70 23.95 6.06
CA ALA A 342 -19.79 22.64 5.43
C ALA A 342 -18.89 22.51 4.19
N MET A 343 -18.81 23.56 3.36
CA MET A 343 -17.96 23.57 2.17
C MET A 343 -16.47 23.71 2.48
N LYS A 344 -16.10 24.27 3.64
CA LYS A 344 -14.71 24.32 4.11
C LYS A 344 -14.18 22.97 4.60
N PHE A 345 -15.05 21.97 4.80
CA PHE A 345 -14.64 20.64 5.25
C PHE A 345 -13.58 20.02 4.33
N GLU A 346 -13.70 20.19 3.02
CA GLU A 346 -12.69 19.71 2.06
C GLU A 346 -11.32 20.35 2.27
N GLN A 347 -11.27 21.66 2.49
CA GLN A 347 -10.01 22.37 2.77
C GLN A 347 -9.40 21.90 4.10
N ILE A 348 -10.24 21.61 5.09
CA ILE A 348 -9.80 21.04 6.37
C ILE A 348 -9.19 19.65 6.16
N LEU A 349 -9.84 18.76 5.40
CA LEU A 349 -9.33 17.43 5.04
C LEU A 349 -7.99 17.51 4.30
N ARG A 350 -7.88 18.37 3.28
CA ARG A 350 -6.61 18.59 2.55
C ARG A 350 -5.48 18.99 3.51
N SER A 351 -5.76 19.90 4.44
CA SER A 351 -4.77 20.34 5.44
C SER A 351 -4.39 19.28 6.49
N MET A 352 -5.24 18.26 6.68
CA MET A 352 -4.94 17.09 7.52
C MET A 352 -4.02 16.13 6.74
N GLU A 353 -4.30 15.86 5.47
CA GLU A 353 -3.53 14.94 4.61
C GLU A 353 -2.13 15.47 4.24
N GLU A 354 -1.99 16.74 3.86
CA GLU A 354 -0.70 17.35 3.51
C GLU A 354 0.31 17.23 4.66
N ARG A 355 -0.16 17.27 5.91
CA ARG A 355 0.70 17.07 7.09
C ARG A 355 0.98 15.63 7.44
N ALA A 356 0.05 14.72 7.15
CA ALA A 356 0.35 13.30 7.24
C ALA A 356 1.45 12.91 6.24
N ARG A 357 1.47 13.54 5.06
CA ARG A 357 2.54 13.40 4.06
C ARG A 357 3.84 14.11 4.43
N GLY A 358 3.79 15.29 5.04
CA GLY A 358 4.99 16.03 5.48
C GLY A 358 5.61 15.56 6.81
N ARG A 359 5.05 14.51 7.42
CA ARG A 359 5.60 13.81 8.60
C ARG A 359 6.22 12.46 8.26
N LEU A 360 6.08 12.02 7.00
CA LEU A 360 6.82 10.92 6.38
C LEU A 360 8.03 11.52 5.67
#